data_AF-A0A7J4IZQ4-F1
#
_entry.id   AF-A0A7J4IZQ4-F1
#
_cell.length_a   1.000
_cell.length_b   1.000
_cell.length_c   1.000
_cell.angle_alpha   90.00
_cell.angle_beta   90.00
_cell.angle_gamma   90.00
#
_symmetry.space_group_name_H-M   'P 1'
#
loop_
_entity.id
_entity.type
_entity.pdbx_description
1 polymer ?
#
loop_
_entity_poly.entity_id
_entity_poly.type
_entity_poly.pdbx_seq_one_letter_code
_entity_poly.pdbx_strand_id
1 'polypeptide(L)'
;MVSEIIYEFFCRPILDPSVRGYNLVNTATYAAILILVSVFVIYPFLRRSNVKMNFRFMLSLLPYVIFGSAFRVLNDIGIFEKTCNPFTYSFYTFTPGIWFLTAALALGGIALAGKLARDENSFYRYFGATGILAAAPVVIYEFTIFGEWAGFLAVLAAAAAITFATKAIVELKYRGFFTDRLNMLVVAGQVLDGSATYVATEVFTCGEQHPLSALI
;
A
#
# COMPACT_ATOMS: atom_id res chain seq x y z
N MET A 1 -1.00 24.29 23.14
CA MET A 1 -0.25 24.68 21.94
C MET A 1 0.29 23.49 21.14
N VAL A 2 1.35 22.77 21.57
CA VAL A 2 1.85 21.61 20.78
C VAL A 2 0.85 20.45 20.73
N SER A 3 0.20 20.14 21.85
CA SER A 3 -0.86 19.13 21.93
C SER A 3 -2.06 19.45 21.04
N GLU A 4 -2.42 20.73 20.91
CA GLU A 4 -3.52 21.20 20.05
C GLU A 4 -3.17 21.08 18.58
N ILE A 5 -1.93 21.40 18.18
CA ILE A 5 -1.45 21.21 16.79
C ILE A 5 -1.46 19.73 16.42
N ILE A 6 -0.95 18.86 17.31
CA ILE A 6 -0.97 17.41 17.06
C ILE A 6 -2.40 16.91 16.94
N TYR A 7 -3.27 17.34 17.86
CA TYR A 7 -4.67 16.96 17.82
C TYR A 7 -5.33 17.44 16.52
N GLU A 8 -5.19 18.71 16.16
CA GLU A 8 -5.87 19.33 15.02
C GLU A 8 -5.44 18.73 13.68
N PHE A 9 -4.13 18.57 13.45
CA PHE A 9 -3.63 18.13 12.14
C PHE A 9 -3.53 16.61 11.99
N PHE A 10 -3.41 15.86 13.09
CA PHE A 10 -3.17 14.41 13.04
C PHE A 10 -4.32 13.62 13.66
N CYS A 11 -4.79 13.96 14.87
CA CYS A 11 -5.84 13.17 15.53
C CYS A 11 -7.25 13.47 15.02
N ARG A 12 -7.59 14.72 14.79
CA ARG A 12 -8.93 15.15 14.37
C ARG A 12 -9.33 14.54 13.03
N PRO A 13 -8.47 14.51 11.98
CA PRO A 13 -8.81 13.83 10.71
C PRO A 13 -9.04 12.31 10.85
N ILE A 14 -8.52 11.69 11.92
CA ILE A 14 -8.74 10.28 12.22
C ILE A 14 -10.09 10.10 12.95
N LEU A 15 -10.33 10.91 13.96
CA LEU A 15 -11.40 10.70 14.93
C LEU A 15 -12.73 11.31 14.50
N ASP A 16 -12.71 12.41 13.75
CA ASP A 16 -13.88 13.19 13.38
C ASP A 16 -14.29 12.88 11.93
N PRO A 17 -15.42 12.18 11.72
CA PRO A 17 -15.91 11.86 10.37
C PRO A 17 -16.27 13.09 9.53
N SER A 18 -16.47 14.26 10.17
CA SER A 18 -16.80 15.51 9.47
C SER A 18 -15.58 16.14 8.79
N VAL A 19 -14.37 15.81 9.25
CA VAL A 19 -13.10 16.25 8.67
C VAL A 19 -12.52 15.09 7.86
N ARG A 20 -12.95 14.96 6.60
CA ARG A 20 -12.52 13.87 5.71
C ARG A 20 -11.17 14.17 5.08
N GLY A 21 -10.33 13.14 4.99
CA GLY A 21 -9.08 13.18 4.23
C GLY A 21 -7.86 13.71 4.98
N TYR A 22 -6.76 13.73 4.25
CA TYR A 22 -5.49 14.30 4.65
C TYR A 22 -5.50 15.82 4.43
N ASN A 23 -4.75 16.53 5.26
CA ASN A 23 -4.47 17.96 5.09
C ASN A 23 -3.02 18.15 4.62
N LEU A 24 -2.65 19.37 4.24
CA LEU A 24 -1.29 19.65 3.75
C LEU A 24 -0.22 19.34 4.80
N VAL A 25 -0.49 19.60 6.09
CA VAL A 25 0.45 19.40 7.18
C VAL A 25 0.71 17.91 7.41
N ASN A 26 -0.33 17.10 7.56
CA ASN A 26 -0.16 15.67 7.77
C ASN A 26 0.40 14.98 6.52
N THR A 27 0.01 15.39 5.31
CA THR A 27 0.56 14.86 4.05
C THR A 27 2.06 15.12 3.95
N ALA A 28 2.49 16.37 4.17
CA ALA A 28 3.91 16.72 4.12
C ALA A 28 4.71 16.01 5.22
N THR A 29 4.15 15.90 6.42
CA THR A 29 4.78 15.19 7.55
C THR A 29 4.95 13.70 7.26
N TYR A 30 3.90 13.06 6.74
CA TYR A 30 3.91 11.65 6.36
C TYR A 30 4.88 11.37 5.22
N ALA A 31 4.96 12.26 4.22
CA ALA A 31 5.96 12.16 3.16
C ALA A 31 7.39 12.28 3.71
N ALA A 32 7.64 13.21 4.63
CA ALA A 32 8.94 13.35 5.28
C ALA A 32 9.32 12.10 6.08
N ILE A 33 8.39 11.57 6.89
CA ILE A 33 8.59 10.32 7.63
C ILE A 33 8.93 9.17 6.67
N LEU A 34 8.17 9.02 5.59
CA LEU A 34 8.40 7.97 4.59
C LEU A 34 9.81 8.07 3.99
N ILE A 35 10.25 9.27 3.60
CA ILE A 35 11.59 9.50 3.03
C ILE A 35 12.66 9.16 4.08
N LEU A 36 12.54 9.68 5.30
CA LEU A 36 13.52 9.46 6.36
C LEU A 36 13.63 7.98 6.73
N VAL A 37 12.51 7.29 6.93
CA VAL A 37 12.49 5.85 7.24
C VAL A 37 13.05 5.05 6.08
N SER A 38 12.72 5.40 4.83
CA SER A 38 13.22 4.71 3.65
C SER A 38 14.75 4.82 3.53
N VAL A 39 15.30 6.02 3.73
CA VAL A 39 16.74 6.30 3.56
C VAL A 39 17.57 5.78 4.74
N PHE A 40 17.10 5.95 5.97
CA PHE A 40 17.89 5.66 7.17
C PHE A 40 17.62 4.28 7.78
N VAL A 41 16.46 3.67 7.50
CA VAL A 41 16.09 2.36 8.07
C VAL A 41 16.00 1.30 6.99
N ILE A 42 15.13 1.48 6.00
CA ILE A 42 14.84 0.44 5.00
C ILE A 42 16.04 0.20 4.09
N TYR A 43 16.62 1.23 3.50
CA TYR A 43 17.76 1.08 2.58
C TYR A 43 18.99 0.42 3.24
N PRO A 44 19.45 0.84 4.43
CA PRO A 44 20.56 0.18 5.12
C PRO A 44 20.23 -1.26 5.50
N PHE A 45 18.99 -1.55 5.91
CA PHE A 45 18.56 -2.91 6.22
C PHE A 45 18.63 -3.81 4.99
N LEU A 46 18.02 -3.40 3.87
CA LEU A 46 18.04 -4.16 2.61
C LEU A 46 19.47 -4.40 2.10
N ARG A 47 20.34 -3.39 2.21
CA ARG A 47 21.76 -3.50 1.85
C ARG A 47 22.49 -4.52 2.72
N ARG A 48 22.27 -4.53 4.04
CA ARG A 48 22.88 -5.50 4.97
C ARG A 48 22.39 -6.93 4.71
N SER A 49 21.12 -7.08 4.34
CA SER A 49 20.52 -8.38 4.04
C SER A 49 20.87 -8.91 2.63
N ASN A 50 21.67 -8.16 1.84
CA ASN A 50 22.08 -8.51 0.48
C ASN A 50 20.90 -8.86 -0.44
N VAL A 51 19.75 -8.22 -0.22
CA VAL A 51 18.52 -8.48 -0.97
C VAL A 51 18.60 -7.76 -2.32
N LYS A 52 18.50 -8.51 -3.41
CA LYS A 52 18.41 -7.95 -4.76
C LYS A 52 16.97 -7.49 -5.01
N MET A 53 16.78 -6.22 -5.34
CA MET A 53 15.49 -5.68 -5.75
C MET A 53 15.19 -6.05 -7.21
N ASN A 54 14.93 -7.33 -7.46
CA ASN A 54 14.57 -7.86 -8.76
C ASN A 54 13.06 -8.17 -8.84
N PHE A 55 12.60 -8.60 -10.01
CA PHE A 55 11.20 -8.97 -10.24
C PHE A 55 10.67 -10.03 -9.25
N ARG A 56 11.50 -11.00 -8.86
CA ARG A 56 11.10 -12.06 -7.91
C ARG A 56 10.90 -11.49 -6.51
N PHE A 57 11.80 -10.61 -6.07
CA PHE A 57 11.65 -9.90 -4.80
C PHE A 57 10.37 -9.05 -4.78
N MET A 58 10.09 -8.30 -5.85
CA MET A 58 8.85 -7.53 -5.96
C MET A 58 7.62 -8.43 -5.87
N LEU A 59 7.61 -9.56 -6.58
CA LEU A 59 6.51 -10.51 -6.53
C LEU A 59 6.31 -11.11 -5.12
N SER A 60 7.40 -11.39 -4.40
CA SER A 60 7.33 -11.84 -3.00
C SER A 60 6.94 -10.73 -2.02
N LEU A 61 7.12 -9.47 -2.37
CA LEU A 61 6.69 -8.33 -1.57
C LEU A 61 5.19 -8.04 -1.73
N LEU A 62 4.60 -8.35 -2.89
CA LEU A 62 3.18 -8.05 -3.20
C LEU A 62 2.19 -8.49 -2.11
N PRO A 63 2.29 -9.70 -1.50
CA PRO A 63 1.35 -10.10 -0.45
C PRO A 63 1.35 -9.13 0.75
N TYR A 64 2.48 -8.50 1.09
CA TYR A 64 2.52 -7.48 2.15
C TYR A 64 1.80 -6.20 1.75
N VAL A 65 1.93 -5.78 0.49
CA VAL A 65 1.20 -4.63 -0.05
C VAL A 65 -0.30 -4.92 0.00
N ILE A 66 -0.72 -6.11 -0.45
CA ILE A 66 -2.11 -6.57 -0.38
C ILE A 66 -2.60 -6.57 1.08
N PHE A 67 -1.82 -7.10 2.02
CA PHE A 67 -2.17 -7.05 3.45
C PHE A 67 -2.41 -5.62 3.92
N GLY A 68 -1.50 -4.69 3.64
CA GLY A 68 -1.63 -3.30 4.06
C GLY A 68 -2.87 -2.61 3.52
N SER A 69 -3.19 -2.85 2.24
CA SER A 69 -4.39 -2.30 1.60
C SER A 69 -5.67 -2.95 2.14
N ALA A 70 -5.74 -4.29 2.18
CA ALA A 70 -6.89 -5.04 2.66
C ALA A 70 -7.19 -4.70 4.14
N PHE A 71 -6.18 -4.79 5.01
CA PHE A 71 -6.39 -4.55 6.44
C PHE A 71 -6.88 -3.13 6.75
N ARG A 72 -6.54 -2.15 5.89
CA ARG A 72 -7.12 -0.81 5.94
C ARG A 72 -8.61 -0.78 5.59
N VAL A 73 -9.05 -1.54 4.59
CA VAL A 73 -10.47 -1.64 4.21
C VAL A 73 -11.32 -2.04 5.42
N LEU A 74 -10.84 -2.97 6.25
CA LEU A 74 -11.54 -3.35 7.49
C LEU A 74 -11.77 -2.16 8.45
N ASN A 75 -10.80 -1.24 8.55
CA ASN A 75 -10.99 0.00 9.31
C ASN A 75 -12.02 0.92 8.65
N ASP A 76 -11.93 1.08 7.33
CA ASP A 76 -12.80 1.98 6.56
C ASP A 76 -14.29 1.54 6.62
N ILE A 77 -14.57 0.24 6.71
CA ILE A 77 -15.92 -0.31 6.91
C ILE A 77 -16.37 -0.35 8.38
N GLY A 78 -15.53 0.13 9.32
CA GLY A 78 -15.92 0.32 10.72
C GLY A 78 -15.75 -0.90 11.64
N ILE A 79 -14.96 -1.92 11.26
CA ILE A 79 -14.67 -3.07 12.13
C ILE A 79 -13.84 -2.68 13.35
N PHE A 80 -12.98 -1.68 13.21
CA PHE A 80 -12.08 -1.23 14.26
C PHE A 80 -12.45 0.18 14.74
N GLU A 81 -12.37 0.38 16.07
CA GLU A 81 -12.50 1.70 16.66
C GLU A 81 -11.31 2.59 16.27
N LYS A 82 -11.59 3.81 15.80
CA LYS A 82 -10.54 4.77 15.45
C LYS A 82 -9.93 5.37 16.72
N THR A 83 -8.61 5.44 16.76
CA THR A 83 -7.86 5.96 17.91
C THR A 83 -6.61 6.68 17.46
N CYS A 84 -6.28 7.80 18.10
CA CYS A 84 -5.00 8.49 17.88
C CYS A 84 -3.88 7.96 18.78
N ASN A 85 -4.17 7.00 19.65
CA ASN A 85 -3.19 6.49 20.62
C ASN A 85 -2.30 5.39 19.99
N PRO A 86 -0.99 5.63 19.77
CA PRO A 86 -0.10 4.66 19.14
C PRO A 86 0.16 3.39 19.99
N PHE A 87 -0.24 3.41 21.27
CA PHE A 87 -0.14 2.25 22.17
C PHE A 87 -1.36 1.32 22.07
N THR A 88 -2.38 1.68 21.29
CA THR A 88 -3.57 0.85 21.06
C THR A 88 -3.46 0.12 19.73
N TYR A 89 -3.87 -1.15 19.66
CA TYR A 89 -3.76 -1.95 18.44
C TYR A 89 -4.53 -1.34 17.25
N SER A 90 -5.69 -0.73 17.49
CA SER A 90 -6.51 -0.13 16.43
C SER A 90 -5.81 1.03 15.71
N PHE A 91 -4.80 1.67 16.32
CA PHE A 91 -3.96 2.67 15.65
C PHE A 91 -3.29 2.12 14.39
N TYR A 92 -2.94 0.84 14.40
CA TYR A 92 -2.22 0.17 13.32
C TYR A 92 -3.14 -0.33 12.20
N THR A 93 -4.43 0.01 12.23
CA THR A 93 -5.41 -0.38 11.21
C THR A 93 -5.64 0.73 10.16
N PHE A 94 -5.09 1.93 10.36
CA PHE A 94 -5.21 3.06 9.45
C PHE A 94 -3.91 3.90 9.41
N THR A 95 -3.82 4.92 8.55
CA THR A 95 -2.60 5.74 8.39
C THR A 95 -2.35 6.67 9.59
N PRO A 96 -1.12 6.76 10.12
CA PRO A 96 0.12 6.16 9.59
C PRO A 96 0.45 4.78 10.19
N GLY A 97 -0.28 4.32 11.21
CA GLY A 97 0.02 3.07 11.91
C GLY A 97 0.10 1.85 11.00
N ILE A 98 -0.79 1.73 10.02
CA ILE A 98 -0.79 0.64 9.04
C ILE A 98 0.50 0.56 8.22
N TRP A 99 1.14 1.72 7.92
CA TRP A 99 2.41 1.73 7.20
C TRP A 99 3.53 1.13 8.04
N PHE A 100 3.57 1.48 9.33
CA PHE A 100 4.55 0.90 10.26
C PHE A 100 4.31 -0.59 10.46
N LEU A 101 3.05 -1.03 10.59
CA LEU A 101 2.71 -2.44 10.71
C LEU A 101 3.13 -3.23 9.48
N THR A 102 2.73 -2.80 8.28
CA THR A 102 3.08 -3.48 7.03
C THR A 102 4.59 -3.50 6.79
N ALA A 103 5.29 -2.39 7.06
CA ALA A 103 6.74 -2.33 6.96
C ALA A 103 7.41 -3.27 7.97
N ALA A 104 6.96 -3.32 9.23
CA ALA A 104 7.49 -4.22 10.24
C ALA A 104 7.28 -5.70 9.85
N LEU A 105 6.11 -6.04 9.32
CA LEU A 105 5.83 -7.39 8.80
C LEU A 105 6.72 -7.75 7.62
N ALA A 106 6.92 -6.83 6.67
CA ALA A 106 7.79 -7.06 5.52
C ALA A 106 9.26 -7.22 5.94
N LEU A 107 9.78 -6.32 6.79
CA LEU A 107 11.15 -6.39 7.29
C LEU A 107 11.38 -7.64 8.15
N GLY A 108 10.41 -7.99 9.00
CA GLY A 108 10.41 -9.23 9.77
C GLY A 108 10.38 -10.47 8.87
N GLY A 109 9.59 -10.43 7.80
CA GLY A 109 9.54 -11.46 6.77
C GLY A 109 10.87 -11.65 6.05
N ILE A 110 11.54 -10.55 5.67
CA ILE A 110 12.89 -10.59 5.09
C ILE A 110 13.88 -11.20 6.09
N ALA A 111 13.85 -10.78 7.35
CA ALA A 111 14.74 -11.31 8.38
C ALA A 111 14.52 -12.81 8.62
N LEU A 112 13.25 -13.26 8.67
CA LEU A 112 12.91 -14.66 8.85
C LEU A 112 13.29 -15.50 7.63
N ALA A 113 12.95 -15.03 6.42
CA ALA A 113 13.34 -15.68 5.18
C ALA A 113 14.87 -15.77 5.07
N GLY A 114 15.61 -14.73 5.44
CA GLY A 114 17.08 -14.73 5.45
C GLY A 114 17.69 -15.74 6.42
N LYS A 115 17.01 -16.08 7.51
CA LYS A 115 17.46 -17.13 8.47
C LYS A 115 17.12 -18.55 8.01
N LEU A 116 15.99 -18.73 7.32
CA LEU A 116 15.47 -20.05 6.92
C LEU A 116 15.93 -20.50 5.53
N ALA A 117 16.18 -19.54 4.64
CA ALA A 117 16.54 -19.81 3.25
C ALA A 117 17.95 -20.40 3.14
N ARG A 118 18.10 -21.38 2.25
CA ARG A 118 19.39 -21.98 1.89
C ARG A 118 19.93 -21.41 0.57
N ASP A 119 19.03 -20.86 -0.24
CA ASP A 119 19.30 -20.31 -1.57
C ASP A 119 18.33 -19.17 -1.89
N GLU A 120 18.61 -18.43 -2.97
CA GLU A 120 17.83 -17.26 -3.39
C GLU A 120 16.36 -17.58 -3.71
N ASN A 121 16.06 -18.75 -4.30
CA ASN A 121 14.68 -19.13 -4.59
C ASN A 121 13.91 -19.46 -3.31
N SER A 122 14.54 -20.19 -2.39
CA SER A 122 13.95 -20.49 -1.09
C SER A 122 13.67 -19.21 -0.29
N PHE A 123 14.55 -18.19 -0.40
CA PHE A 123 14.34 -16.87 0.18
C PHE A 123 13.06 -16.21 -0.33
N TYR A 124 12.91 -16.06 -1.64
CA TYR A 124 11.71 -15.45 -2.23
C TYR A 124 10.44 -16.23 -1.88
N ARG A 125 10.52 -17.57 -1.82
CA ARG A 125 9.40 -18.41 -1.43
C ARG A 125 9.00 -18.19 0.03
N TYR A 126 9.95 -18.20 0.97
CA TYR A 126 9.65 -17.99 2.39
C TYR A 126 9.16 -16.58 2.66
N PHE A 127 9.78 -15.56 2.04
CA PHE A 127 9.36 -14.17 2.17
C PHE A 127 7.94 -13.95 1.64
N GLY A 128 7.64 -14.47 0.44
CA GLY A 128 6.29 -14.42 -0.11
C GLY A 128 5.27 -15.20 0.73
N ALA A 129 5.65 -16.38 1.23
CA ALA A 129 4.78 -17.20 2.08
C ALA A 129 4.42 -16.49 3.39
N THR A 130 5.37 -15.82 4.04
CA THR A 130 5.09 -15.06 5.27
C THR A 130 4.16 -13.88 4.99
N GLY A 131 4.28 -13.23 3.83
CA GLY A 131 3.33 -12.20 3.40
C GLY A 131 1.94 -12.76 3.11
N ILE A 132 1.84 -13.92 2.45
CA ILE A 132 0.56 -14.59 2.21
C ILE A 132 -0.10 -15.01 3.53
N LEU A 133 0.68 -15.52 4.49
CA LEU A 133 0.17 -15.87 5.82
C LEU A 133 -0.43 -14.67 6.55
N ALA A 134 0.13 -13.48 6.36
CA ALA A 134 -0.44 -12.24 6.89
C ALA A 134 -1.69 -11.77 6.11
N ALA A 135 -1.63 -11.78 4.78
CA ALA A 135 -2.67 -11.24 3.91
C ALA A 135 -3.91 -12.13 3.81
N ALA A 136 -3.73 -13.45 3.67
CA ALA A 136 -4.80 -14.36 3.31
C ALA A 136 -5.99 -14.34 4.27
N PRO A 137 -5.82 -14.35 5.61
CA PRO A 137 -6.96 -14.29 6.52
C PRO A 137 -7.80 -13.02 6.34
N VAL A 138 -7.15 -11.87 6.13
CA VAL A 138 -7.80 -10.56 5.93
C VAL A 138 -8.55 -10.54 4.61
N VAL A 139 -7.87 -10.93 3.53
CA VAL A 139 -8.44 -10.97 2.18
C VAL A 139 -9.60 -11.96 2.10
N ILE A 140 -9.44 -13.17 2.65
CA ILE A 140 -10.53 -14.17 2.68
C ILE A 140 -11.74 -13.60 3.42
N TYR A 141 -11.53 -12.95 4.56
CA TYR A 141 -12.61 -12.33 5.32
C TYR A 141 -13.34 -11.26 4.48
N GLU A 142 -12.60 -10.36 3.83
CA GLU A 142 -13.18 -9.36 2.91
C GLU A 142 -14.00 -10.00 1.80
N PHE A 143 -13.50 -11.07 1.18
CA PHE A 143 -14.25 -11.81 0.16
C PHE A 143 -15.57 -12.41 0.66
N THR A 144 -15.72 -12.67 1.97
CA THR A 144 -16.99 -13.17 2.52
C THR A 144 -18.05 -12.08 2.67
N ILE A 145 -17.63 -10.81 2.75
CA ILE A 145 -18.52 -9.65 2.92
C ILE A 145 -18.59 -8.76 1.66
N PHE A 146 -17.78 -9.06 0.63
CA PHE A 146 -17.66 -8.26 -0.57
C PHE A 146 -18.88 -8.41 -1.50
N GLY A 147 -19.53 -7.28 -1.80
CA GLY A 147 -20.72 -7.23 -2.67
C GLY A 147 -20.49 -6.63 -4.06
N GLU A 148 -19.50 -5.73 -4.21
CA GLU A 148 -19.41 -4.82 -5.37
C GLU A 148 -18.53 -5.36 -6.50
N TRP A 149 -18.90 -6.52 -7.04
CA TRP A 149 -18.15 -7.22 -8.09
C TRP A 149 -18.05 -6.43 -9.40
N ALA A 150 -19.07 -5.64 -9.75
CA ALA A 150 -19.03 -4.79 -10.94
C ALA A 150 -17.93 -3.72 -10.82
N GLY A 151 -17.81 -3.08 -9.66
CA GLY A 151 -16.75 -2.11 -9.37
C GLY A 151 -15.37 -2.76 -9.43
N PHE A 152 -15.21 -3.92 -8.80
CA PHE A 152 -13.95 -4.69 -8.86
C PHE A 152 -13.53 -5.01 -10.30
N LEU A 153 -14.46 -5.51 -11.12
CA LEU A 153 -14.17 -5.81 -12.54
C LEU A 153 -13.88 -4.55 -13.35
N ALA A 154 -14.56 -3.43 -13.06
CA ALA A 154 -14.28 -2.15 -13.72
C ALA A 154 -12.86 -1.66 -13.42
N VAL A 155 -12.40 -1.75 -12.16
CA VAL A 155 -11.02 -1.41 -11.77
C VAL A 155 -10.02 -2.29 -12.52
N LEU A 156 -10.22 -3.61 -12.55
CA LEU A 156 -9.31 -4.52 -13.26
C LEU A 156 -9.29 -4.26 -14.77
N ALA A 157 -10.45 -4.01 -15.37
CA ALA A 157 -10.56 -3.72 -16.80
C ALA A 157 -9.88 -2.39 -17.16
N ALA A 158 -10.13 -1.33 -16.40
CA ALA A 158 -9.48 -0.04 -16.58
C ALA A 158 -7.97 -0.16 -16.39
N ALA A 159 -7.53 -0.84 -15.33
CA ALA A 159 -6.12 -0.99 -15.04
C ALA A 159 -5.38 -1.77 -16.14
N ALA A 160 -5.97 -2.86 -16.62
CA ALA A 160 -5.42 -3.64 -17.73
C ALA A 160 -5.38 -2.81 -19.01
N ALA A 161 -6.50 -2.17 -19.40
CA ALA A 161 -6.60 -1.39 -20.63
C ALA A 161 -5.57 -0.25 -20.66
N ILE A 162 -5.47 0.54 -19.58
CA ILE A 162 -4.54 1.67 -19.48
C ILE A 162 -3.09 1.17 -19.45
N THR A 163 -2.79 0.07 -18.77
CA THR A 163 -1.45 -0.52 -18.75
C THR A 163 -1.03 -0.98 -20.14
N PHE A 164 -1.89 -1.69 -20.87
CA PHE A 164 -1.60 -2.15 -22.23
C PHE A 164 -1.51 -1.00 -23.23
N ALA A 165 -2.37 0.02 -23.10
CA ALA A 165 -2.28 1.24 -23.91
C ALA A 165 -0.96 1.98 -23.66
N THR A 166 -0.58 2.16 -22.39
CA THR A 166 0.70 2.78 -22.00
C THR A 166 1.87 2.00 -22.55
N LYS A 167 1.85 0.68 -22.43
CA LYS A 167 2.86 -0.21 -23.02
C LYS A 167 2.98 0.03 -24.53
N ALA A 168 1.87 -0.03 -25.25
CA ALA A 168 1.85 0.14 -26.70
C ALA A 168 2.43 1.50 -27.11
N ILE A 169 1.99 2.59 -26.47
CA ILE A 169 2.43 3.96 -26.78
C ILE A 169 3.93 4.14 -26.51
N VAL A 170 4.41 3.70 -25.36
CA VAL A 170 5.83 3.85 -24.98
C VAL A 170 6.73 3.02 -25.89
N GLU A 171 6.31 1.81 -26.28
CA GLU A 171 7.06 0.94 -27.20
C GLU A 171 7.14 1.50 -28.64
N LEU A 172 6.27 2.44 -29.03
CA LEU A 172 6.40 3.13 -30.32
C LEU A 172 7.70 3.95 -30.39
N LYS A 173 8.13 4.53 -29.26
CA LYS A 173 9.32 5.40 -29.18
C LYS A 173 10.52 4.72 -28.51
N TYR A 174 10.27 3.91 -27.49
CA TYR A 174 11.29 3.26 -26.67
C TYR A 174 11.13 1.74 -26.76
N ARG A 175 11.50 1.17 -27.92
CA ARG A 175 11.39 -0.27 -28.16
C ARG A 175 12.18 -1.07 -27.12
N GLY A 176 11.54 -2.08 -26.56
CA GLY A 176 12.11 -2.96 -25.55
C GLY A 176 12.07 -2.41 -24.13
N PHE A 177 11.46 -1.24 -23.88
CA PHE A 177 11.36 -0.67 -22.53
C PHE A 177 10.70 -1.63 -21.53
N PHE A 178 9.69 -2.39 -21.96
CA PHE A 178 8.98 -3.36 -21.10
C PHE A 178 9.55 -4.78 -21.17
N THR A 179 10.73 -4.98 -21.76
CA THR A 179 11.45 -6.25 -21.63
C THR A 179 11.84 -6.51 -20.18
N ASP A 180 12.15 -5.46 -19.43
CA ASP A 180 12.23 -5.52 -17.98
C ASP A 180 10.82 -5.61 -17.39
N ARG A 181 10.55 -6.75 -16.75
CA ARG A 181 9.26 -7.02 -16.10
C ARG A 181 9.01 -6.11 -14.91
N LEU A 182 10.04 -5.52 -14.31
CA LEU A 182 9.90 -4.52 -13.26
C LEU A 182 9.21 -3.26 -13.78
N ASN A 183 9.58 -2.79 -14.97
CA ASN A 183 8.94 -1.63 -15.60
C ASN A 183 7.45 -1.88 -15.79
N MET A 184 7.07 -3.10 -16.18
CA MET A 184 5.67 -3.49 -16.30
C MET A 184 4.94 -3.47 -14.95
N LEU A 185 5.55 -4.03 -13.90
CA LEU A 185 4.94 -4.05 -12.56
C LEU A 185 4.74 -2.65 -12.00
N VAL A 186 5.72 -1.75 -12.18
CA VAL A 186 5.63 -0.38 -11.68
C VAL A 186 4.49 0.37 -12.37
N VAL A 187 4.40 0.28 -13.70
CA VAL A 187 3.30 0.92 -14.46
C VAL A 187 1.96 0.31 -14.07
N ALA A 188 1.85 -1.03 -14.05
CA ALA A 188 0.61 -1.71 -13.70
C ALA A 188 0.14 -1.37 -12.28
N GLY A 189 1.06 -1.30 -11.31
CA GLY A 189 0.75 -0.93 -9.93
C GLY A 189 0.22 0.50 -9.81
N GLN A 190 0.88 1.46 -10.45
CA GLN A 190 0.45 2.86 -10.44
C GLN A 190 -0.90 3.05 -11.14
N VAL A 191 -1.10 2.34 -12.25
CA VAL A 191 -2.35 2.38 -13.01
C VAL A 191 -3.48 1.71 -12.24
N LEU A 192 -3.22 0.63 -11.50
CA LEU A 192 -4.20 -0.03 -10.64
C LEU A 192 -4.67 0.90 -9.52
N ASP A 193 -3.74 1.58 -8.84
CA ASP A 193 -4.03 2.55 -7.78
C ASP A 193 -4.90 3.73 -8.28
N GLY A 194 -4.51 4.31 -9.42
CA GLY A 194 -5.29 5.37 -10.06
C GLY A 194 -6.66 4.90 -10.55
N SER A 195 -6.76 3.69 -11.12
CA SER A 195 -8.03 3.13 -11.59
C SER A 195 -8.97 2.83 -10.44
N ALA A 196 -8.46 2.32 -9.31
CA ALA A 196 -9.24 2.09 -8.11
C ALA A 196 -9.79 3.41 -7.54
N THR A 197 -8.96 4.45 -7.49
CA THR A 197 -9.35 5.79 -7.05
C THR A 197 -10.45 6.37 -7.94
N TYR A 198 -10.25 6.35 -9.26
CA TYR A 198 -11.22 6.86 -10.24
C TYR A 198 -12.58 6.17 -10.12
N VAL A 199 -12.59 4.82 -10.04
CA VAL A 199 -13.86 4.07 -9.90
C VAL A 199 -14.52 4.41 -8.56
N ALA A 200 -13.75 4.51 -7.47
CA ALA A 200 -14.29 4.86 -6.16
C ALA A 200 -14.92 6.26 -6.16
N THR A 201 -14.24 7.29 -6.68
CA THR A 201 -14.73 8.68 -6.64
C THR A 201 -15.80 8.96 -7.69
N GLU A 202 -15.63 8.52 -8.93
CA GLU A 202 -16.52 8.89 -10.04
C GLU A 202 -17.72 7.95 -10.18
N VAL A 203 -17.56 6.65 -9.89
CA VAL A 203 -18.64 5.68 -10.05
C VAL A 203 -19.41 5.49 -8.74
N PHE A 204 -18.68 5.33 -7.63
CA PHE A 204 -19.30 5.08 -6.31
C PHE A 204 -19.45 6.33 -5.45
N THR A 205 -19.01 7.51 -5.94
CA THR A 205 -19.11 8.79 -5.21
C THR A 205 -18.47 8.77 -3.82
N CYS A 206 -17.43 7.94 -3.65
CA CYS A 206 -16.64 7.91 -2.43
C CYS A 206 -15.89 9.24 -2.25
N GLY A 207 -15.66 9.63 -1.00
CA GLY A 207 -14.98 10.89 -0.69
C GLY A 207 -13.49 10.84 -0.99
N GLU A 208 -13.00 11.78 -1.79
CA GLU A 208 -11.58 12.01 -2.03
C GLU A 208 -10.85 12.31 -0.70
N GLN A 209 -9.70 11.67 -0.51
CA GLN A 209 -8.91 11.72 0.71
C GLN A 209 -7.72 12.67 0.58
N HIS A 210 -7.25 12.98 -0.63
CA HIS A 210 -6.02 13.74 -0.83
C HIS A 210 -6.31 15.21 -1.18
N PRO A 211 -5.60 16.16 -0.53
CA PRO A 211 -5.90 17.58 -0.69
C PRO A 211 -5.58 18.10 -2.09
N LEU A 212 -4.67 17.45 -2.83
CA LEU A 212 -4.28 17.90 -4.17
C LEU A 212 -5.25 17.40 -5.25
N SER A 213 -5.66 16.14 -5.20
CA SER A 213 -6.64 15.61 -6.16
C SER A 213 -8.04 16.17 -5.90
N ALA A 214 -8.37 16.56 -4.68
CA ALA A 214 -9.61 17.28 -4.37
C ALA A 214 -9.72 18.67 -5.02
N LEU A 215 -8.64 19.21 -5.61
CA LEU A 215 -8.63 20.53 -6.26
C LEU A 215 -8.85 20.47 -7.78
N ILE A 216 -8.88 19.28 -8.38
CA ILE A 216 -8.94 19.04 -9.82
C ILE A 216 -10.26 18.37 -10.15
#